data_AF-A0A1H9YGY7-F1
#
_entry.id   AF-A0A1H9YGY7-F1
#
_cell.length_a   1.000
_cell.length_b   1.000
_cell.length_c   1.000
_cell.angle_alpha   90.00
_cell.angle_beta   90.00
_cell.angle_gamma   90.00
#
_symmetry.space_group_name_H-M   'P 1'
#
loop_
_entity.id
_entity.type
_entity.pdbx_description
1 polymer ?
#
loop_
_entity_poly.entity_id
_entity_poly.type
_entity_poly.pdbx_seq_one_letter_code
_entity_poly.pdbx_strand_id
1 'polypeptide(L)'
;MDEDARCYTIGYGNRSLEEFIDILQQYDLSCLVDIRSYPHSVREEFNKENLEIVLPKYNIAYSHCPGLGGLREESYTDYMRTNEFRGYFAKLTGKMKEINSNGSDIVLMCAEKNPKNCHRYKLSNELEASGIRVIHLTDPGQADIFMF
;
A
#
# COMPACT_ATOMS: atom_id res chain seq x y z
N MET A 1 3.80 -18.77 -18.54
CA MET A 1 3.41 -18.71 -17.12
C MET A 1 2.94 -17.30 -16.93
N ASP A 2 1.63 -17.10 -16.78
CA ASP A 2 1.11 -15.78 -16.41
C ASP A 2 1.81 -15.40 -15.11
N GLU A 3 2.67 -14.39 -15.13
CA GLU A 3 3.23 -13.89 -13.88
C GLU A 3 2.07 -13.25 -13.11
N ASP A 4 1.75 -13.84 -11.94
CA ASP A 4 0.78 -13.24 -11.03
C ASP A 4 1.21 -11.79 -10.76
N ALA A 5 0.29 -10.85 -10.95
CA ALA A 5 0.51 -9.43 -10.68
C ALA A 5 1.04 -9.25 -9.25
N ARG A 6 1.93 -8.28 -9.02
CA ARG A 6 2.62 -8.11 -7.74
C ARG A 6 2.30 -6.78 -7.09
N CYS A 7 2.18 -6.81 -5.78
CA CYS A 7 1.95 -5.64 -4.95
C CYS A 7 2.84 -5.71 -3.70
N TYR A 8 3.38 -4.56 -3.30
CA TYR A 8 4.08 -4.39 -2.05
C TYR A 8 3.19 -3.68 -1.04
N THR A 9 3.47 -3.86 0.25
CA THR A 9 2.86 -3.06 1.30
C THR A 9 3.92 -2.54 2.25
N ILE A 10 3.74 -1.33 2.77
CA ILE A 10 4.65 -0.71 3.70
C ILE A 10 3.88 0.05 4.78
N GLY A 11 4.49 0.17 5.96
CA GLY A 11 3.98 1.02 7.03
C GLY A 11 5.11 1.88 7.54
N TYR A 12 4.89 3.20 7.61
CA TYR A 12 5.97 4.08 8.02
C TYR A 12 6.34 3.89 9.50
N GLY A 13 5.36 3.63 10.39
CA GLY A 13 5.61 3.36 11.80
C GLY A 13 6.54 4.40 12.44
N ASN A 14 7.70 3.94 12.91
CA ASN A 14 8.75 4.76 13.52
C ASN A 14 9.97 5.03 12.61
N ARG A 15 9.91 4.68 11.30
CA ARG A 15 11.01 4.92 10.34
C ARG A 15 11.17 6.38 9.98
N SER A 16 12.37 6.90 9.81
CA SER A 16 12.56 8.23 9.21
C SER A 16 12.02 8.30 7.78
N LEU A 17 11.85 9.50 7.24
CA LEU A 17 11.43 9.68 5.84
C LEU A 17 12.49 9.13 4.88
N GLU A 18 13.76 9.31 5.21
CA GLU A 18 14.91 8.80 4.45
C GLU A 18 14.90 7.27 4.42
N GLU A 19 14.80 6.61 5.58
CA GLU A 19 14.70 5.14 5.67
C GLU A 19 13.49 4.61 4.88
N PHE A 20 12.38 5.34 4.89
CA PHE A 20 11.19 4.99 4.14
C PHE A 20 11.44 5.04 2.63
N ILE A 21 12.02 6.13 2.14
CA ILE A 21 12.33 6.31 0.71
C ILE A 21 13.39 5.31 0.24
N ASP A 22 14.43 5.07 1.04
CA ASP A 22 15.48 4.10 0.72
C ASP A 22 14.91 2.70 0.49
N ILE A 23 13.93 2.29 1.32
CA ILE A 23 13.20 1.03 1.11
C ILE A 23 12.44 1.05 -0.22
N LEU A 24 11.72 2.13 -0.55
CA LEU A 24 10.97 2.19 -1.81
C LEU A 24 11.90 2.08 -3.03
N GLN A 25 13.05 2.74 -2.97
CA GLN A 25 14.05 2.70 -4.05
C GLN A 25 14.74 1.35 -4.16
N GLN A 26 15.02 0.67 -3.04
CA GLN A 26 15.64 -0.66 -3.04
C GLN A 26 14.82 -1.71 -3.80
N TYR A 27 13.49 -1.54 -3.84
CA TYR A 27 12.57 -2.44 -4.53
C TYR A 27 12.04 -1.86 -5.85
N ASP A 28 12.65 -0.78 -6.36
CA ASP A 28 12.27 -0.10 -7.62
C ASP A 28 10.77 0.27 -7.70
N LEU A 29 10.19 0.67 -6.56
CA LEU A 29 8.77 0.98 -6.44
C LEU A 29 8.51 2.41 -6.92
N SER A 30 7.80 2.54 -8.04
CA SER A 30 7.53 3.84 -8.67
C SER A 30 6.16 4.43 -8.30
N CYS A 31 5.29 3.68 -7.64
CA CYS A 31 3.93 4.15 -7.30
C CYS A 31 3.54 3.77 -5.87
N LEU A 32 3.35 4.80 -5.04
CA LEU A 32 2.80 4.67 -3.69
C LEU A 32 1.32 5.02 -3.68
N VAL A 33 0.51 4.10 -3.17
CA VAL A 33 -0.91 4.30 -2.90
C VAL A 33 -1.11 4.34 -1.39
N ASP A 34 -1.41 5.52 -0.88
CA ASP A 34 -1.82 5.71 0.51
C ASP A 34 -3.25 5.21 0.69
N ILE A 35 -3.44 4.18 1.52
CA ILE A 35 -4.76 3.59 1.80
C ILE A 35 -5.34 4.09 3.14
N ARG A 36 -4.71 5.06 3.82
CA ARG A 36 -5.26 5.63 5.07
C ARG A 36 -6.58 6.35 4.77
N SER A 37 -7.60 6.17 5.61
CA SER A 37 -8.85 6.95 5.49
C SER A 37 -8.57 8.45 5.59
N TYR A 38 -7.69 8.84 6.52
CA TYR A 38 -7.23 10.21 6.71
C TYR A 38 -5.69 10.22 6.70
N PRO A 39 -5.05 10.79 5.66
CA PRO A 39 -3.61 10.77 5.51
C PRO A 39 -2.92 11.88 6.30
N HIS A 40 -3.34 12.07 7.55
CA HIS A 40 -2.74 12.98 8.53
C HIS A 40 -2.04 12.17 9.62
N SER A 41 -0.86 12.60 10.02
CA SER A 41 0.06 11.93 10.92
C SER A 41 0.62 12.93 11.93
N VAL A 42 0.89 12.48 13.15
CA VAL A 42 1.66 13.25 14.14
C VAL A 42 3.08 13.51 13.64
N ARG A 43 3.56 12.61 12.76
CA ARG A 43 4.82 12.74 12.04
C ARG A 43 4.55 13.49 10.74
N GLU A 44 4.79 14.80 10.77
CA GLU A 44 4.42 15.71 9.69
C GLU A 44 5.00 15.27 8.34
N GLU A 45 6.19 14.67 8.32
CA GLU A 45 6.83 14.15 7.11
C GLU A 45 5.99 13.10 6.36
N PHE A 46 5.06 12.42 7.05
CA PHE A 46 4.11 11.45 6.49
C PHE A 46 2.71 12.01 6.29
N ASN A 47 2.52 13.33 6.38
CA ASN A 47 1.30 13.98 5.93
C ASN A 47 1.21 13.95 4.41
N LYS A 48 -0.01 13.83 3.88
CA LYS A 48 -0.29 13.81 2.45
C LYS A 48 0.44 14.93 1.69
N GLU A 49 0.36 16.16 2.19
CA GLU A 49 0.90 17.35 1.56
C GLU A 49 2.44 17.26 1.42
N ASN A 50 3.10 16.66 2.42
CA ASN A 50 4.54 16.46 2.39
C ASN A 50 4.93 15.29 1.47
N LEU A 51 4.18 14.19 1.49
CA LEU A 51 4.42 13.05 0.60
C LEU A 51 4.22 13.42 -0.88
N GLU A 52 3.23 14.25 -1.20
CA GLU A 52 2.99 14.79 -2.55
C GLU A 52 4.16 15.63 -3.08
N ILE A 53 4.93 16.26 -2.19
CA ILE A 53 6.08 17.10 -2.55
C ILE A 53 7.37 16.27 -2.59
N VAL A 54 7.57 15.36 -1.64
CA VAL A 54 8.84 14.66 -1.46
C VAL A 54 8.97 13.49 -2.43
N LEU A 55 7.96 12.62 -2.53
CA LEU A 55 8.06 11.36 -3.30
C LEU A 55 8.40 11.58 -4.79
N PRO A 56 7.83 12.59 -5.49
CA PRO A 56 8.18 12.84 -6.88
C PRO A 56 9.66 13.20 -7.10
N LYS A 57 10.35 13.76 -6.10
CA LYS A 57 11.80 14.05 -6.19
C LYS A 57 12.65 12.77 -6.31
N TYR A 58 12.07 11.63 -5.96
CA TYR A 58 12.68 10.31 -6.04
C TYR A 58 12.06 9.44 -7.14
N ASN A 59 11.31 10.03 -8.06
CA ASN A 59 10.56 9.35 -9.12
C ASN A 59 9.46 8.39 -8.61
N ILE A 60 8.89 8.69 -7.44
CA ILE A 60 7.81 7.90 -6.86
C ILE A 60 6.51 8.71 -6.96
N ALA A 61 5.56 8.21 -7.74
CA ALA A 61 4.24 8.80 -7.85
C ALA A 61 3.42 8.52 -6.59
N TYR A 62 2.83 9.56 -6.02
CA TYR A 62 1.92 9.46 -4.88
C TYR A 62 0.46 9.47 -5.35
N SER A 63 -0.37 8.62 -4.74
CA SER A 63 -1.82 8.70 -4.86
C SER A 63 -2.50 8.28 -3.56
N HIS A 64 -3.68 8.83 -3.29
CA HIS A 64 -4.46 8.54 -2.08
C HIS A 64 -5.76 7.82 -2.44
N CYS A 65 -6.03 6.70 -1.79
CA CYS A 65 -7.21 5.86 -1.99
C CYS A 65 -7.96 5.65 -0.65
N PRO A 66 -8.68 6.67 -0.14
CA PRO A 66 -9.38 6.57 1.13
C PRO A 66 -10.51 5.53 1.11
N GLY A 67 -11.01 5.18 -0.08
CA GLY A 67 -12.00 4.14 -0.29
C GLY A 67 -11.55 2.74 0.15
N LEU A 68 -10.26 2.50 0.37
CA LEU A 68 -9.76 1.25 0.93
C LEU A 68 -9.33 1.37 2.40
N GLY A 69 -9.58 2.52 3.03
CA GLY A 69 -9.14 2.82 4.38
C GLY A 69 -9.93 2.12 5.47
N GLY A 70 -9.18 1.75 6.52
CA GLY A 70 -9.66 0.95 7.65
C GLY A 70 -10.41 1.69 8.74
N LEU A 71 -10.30 3.03 8.82
CA LEU A 71 -11.07 3.81 9.81
C LEU A 71 -12.49 4.00 9.28
N ARG A 72 -13.45 3.31 9.90
CA ARG A 72 -14.87 3.20 9.52
C ARG A 72 -15.74 3.04 10.79
N GLU A 73 -17.03 3.34 10.67
CA GLU A 73 -18.00 3.10 11.75
C GLU A 73 -18.32 1.60 11.88
N GLU A 74 -18.55 0.93 10.75
CA GLU A 74 -18.67 -0.53 10.67
C GLU A 74 -17.32 -1.25 10.73
N SER A 75 -17.36 -2.57 10.93
CA SER A 75 -16.14 -3.37 10.85
C SER A 75 -15.59 -3.38 9.42
N TYR A 76 -14.26 -3.32 9.26
CA TYR A 76 -13.63 -3.35 7.94
C TYR A 76 -14.03 -4.59 7.12
N THR A 77 -14.26 -5.72 7.79
CA THR A 77 -14.73 -6.98 7.17
C THR A 77 -16.15 -6.88 6.61
N ASP A 78 -17.02 -6.10 7.24
CA ASP A 78 -18.36 -5.84 6.71
C ASP A 78 -18.28 -4.85 5.55
N TYR A 79 -17.45 -3.81 5.69
CA TYR A 79 -17.19 -2.85 4.62
C TYR A 79 -16.68 -3.52 3.32
N MET A 80 -15.79 -4.51 3.44
CA MET A 80 -15.27 -5.29 2.29
C MET A 80 -16.38 -5.97 1.45
N ARG A 81 -17.57 -6.19 2.02
CA ARG A 81 -18.70 -6.82 1.32
C ARG A 81 -19.54 -5.82 0.51
N THR A 82 -19.29 -4.52 0.66
CA THR A 82 -20.06 -3.45 0.02
C THR A 82 -19.66 -3.27 -1.46
N ASN A 83 -20.57 -2.69 -2.26
CA ASN A 83 -20.25 -2.31 -3.63
C ASN A 83 -19.23 -1.18 -3.72
N GLU A 84 -19.17 -0.32 -2.69
CA GLU A 84 -18.19 0.75 -2.59
C GLU A 84 -16.77 0.17 -2.53
N PHE A 85 -16.52 -0.76 -1.60
CA PHE A 85 -15.23 -1.44 -1.51
C PHE A 85 -14.86 -2.14 -2.82
N ARG A 86 -15.79 -2.92 -3.39
CA ARG A 86 -15.55 -3.62 -4.67
C ARG A 86 -15.15 -2.66 -5.80
N GLY A 87 -15.77 -1.47 -5.85
CA GLY A 87 -15.46 -0.45 -6.84
C GLY A 87 -14.04 0.11 -6.69
N TYR A 88 -13.61 0.42 -5.47
CA TYR A 88 -12.24 0.86 -5.19
C TYR A 88 -11.21 -0.26 -5.40
N PHE A 89 -11.54 -1.47 -4.99
CA PHE A 89 -10.69 -2.65 -5.15
C PHE A 89 -10.48 -2.99 -6.63
N ALA A 90 -11.52 -2.97 -7.45
CA ALA A 90 -11.40 -3.18 -8.90
C ALA A 90 -10.52 -2.11 -9.58
N LYS A 91 -10.65 -0.84 -9.19
CA LYS A 91 -9.79 0.24 -9.70
C LYS A 91 -8.33 0.03 -9.30
N LEU A 92 -8.08 -0.36 -8.04
CA LEU A 92 -6.73 -0.61 -7.55
C LEU A 92 -6.07 -1.78 -8.28
N THR A 93 -6.76 -2.92 -8.37
CA THR A 93 -6.24 -4.13 -9.04
C THR A 93 -6.04 -3.92 -10.54
N GLY A 94 -6.89 -3.15 -11.21
CA GLY A 94 -6.68 -2.73 -12.60
C GLY A 94 -5.41 -1.90 -12.75
N LYS A 95 -5.21 -0.90 -11.88
CA LYS A 95 -4.00 -0.06 -11.89
C LYS A 95 -2.74 -0.85 -11.56
N MET A 96 -2.81 -1.83 -10.64
CA MET A 96 -1.69 -2.73 -10.34
C MET A 96 -1.25 -3.49 -11.59
N LYS A 97 -2.19 -4.14 -12.29
CA LYS A 97 -1.89 -4.88 -13.51
C LYS A 97 -1.29 -4.01 -14.60
N GLU A 98 -1.81 -2.79 -14.78
CA GLU A 98 -1.24 -1.81 -15.71
C GLU A 98 0.22 -1.47 -15.35
N ILE A 99 0.50 -1.13 -14.09
CA ILE A 99 1.84 -0.77 -13.63
C ILE A 99 2.81 -1.98 -13.72
N ASN A 100 2.36 -3.18 -13.32
CA ASN A 100 3.14 -4.41 -13.46
C ASN A 100 3.47 -4.69 -14.94
N SER A 101 2.53 -4.48 -15.87
CA SER A 101 2.78 -4.67 -17.31
C SER A 101 3.82 -3.69 -17.89
N ASN A 102 4.02 -2.54 -17.24
CA ASN A 102 5.05 -1.56 -17.58
C ASN A 102 6.39 -1.82 -16.86
N GLY A 103 6.53 -2.93 -16.14
CA GLY A 103 7.77 -3.34 -15.49
C GLY A 103 8.06 -2.68 -14.13
N SER A 104 7.05 -2.13 -13.46
CA SER A 104 7.18 -1.60 -12.08
C SER A 104 6.08 -2.16 -11.18
N ASP A 105 6.14 -1.88 -9.88
CA ASP A 105 5.18 -2.41 -8.91
C ASP A 105 4.58 -1.30 -8.04
N ILE A 106 3.36 -1.54 -7.54
CA ILE A 106 2.67 -0.64 -6.60
C ILE A 106 3.02 -1.01 -5.16
N VAL A 107 3.23 0.00 -4.32
CA VAL A 107 3.26 -0.15 -2.87
C VAL A 107 2.03 0.47 -2.19
N LEU A 108 1.35 -0.29 -1.33
CA LEU A 108 0.26 0.21 -0.49
C LEU A 108 0.83 0.68 0.86
N MET A 109 0.55 1.92 1.23
CA MET A 109 1.04 2.52 2.47
C MET A 109 -0.05 2.65 3.53
N CYS A 110 0.28 2.27 4.76
CA CYS A 110 -0.50 2.58 5.96
C CYS A 110 0.40 3.17 7.08
N ALA A 111 -0.18 3.50 8.24
CA ALA A 111 0.55 4.04 9.38
C ALA A 111 1.28 2.97 10.21
N GLU A 112 0.64 1.82 10.45
CA GLU A 112 1.16 0.79 11.35
C GLU A 112 2.34 0.03 10.73
N LYS A 113 3.42 -0.14 11.50
CA LYS A 113 4.59 -0.90 11.05
C LYS A 113 4.25 -2.38 10.79
N ASN A 114 3.46 -3.01 11.66
CA ASN A 114 3.12 -4.43 11.61
C ASN A 114 1.76 -4.65 10.90
N PRO A 115 1.69 -5.51 9.85
CA PRO A 115 0.44 -5.75 9.15
C PRO A 115 -0.61 -6.47 9.99
N LYS A 116 -0.22 -7.34 10.93
CA LYS A 116 -1.12 -8.32 11.58
C LYS A 116 -2.33 -7.70 12.30
N ASN A 117 -2.21 -6.46 12.77
CA ASN A 117 -3.29 -5.73 13.45
C ASN A 117 -3.79 -4.53 12.65
N CYS A 118 -3.42 -4.44 11.37
CA CYS A 118 -3.76 -3.34 10.47
C CYS A 118 -4.77 -3.81 9.42
N HIS A 119 -5.68 -2.91 8.99
CA HIS A 119 -6.63 -3.21 7.91
C HIS A 119 -5.93 -3.63 6.61
N ARG A 120 -4.68 -3.18 6.39
CA ARG A 120 -3.89 -3.56 5.22
C ARG A 120 -3.72 -5.06 5.10
N TYR A 121 -3.66 -5.80 6.21
CA TYR A 121 -3.57 -7.26 6.17
C TYR A 121 -4.83 -7.90 5.58
N LYS A 122 -6.00 -7.42 5.98
CA LYS A 122 -7.28 -7.87 5.39
C LYS A 122 -7.36 -7.53 3.91
N LEU A 123 -6.89 -6.35 3.51
CA LEU A 123 -6.79 -5.97 2.11
C LEU A 123 -5.79 -6.85 1.33
N SER A 124 -4.65 -7.18 1.94
CA SER A 124 -3.65 -8.09 1.36
C SER A 124 -4.24 -9.47 1.08
N ASN A 125 -4.98 -10.05 2.04
CA ASN A 125 -5.61 -11.35 1.84
C ASN A 125 -6.63 -11.33 0.68
N GLU A 126 -7.38 -10.23 0.51
CA GLU A 126 -8.31 -10.07 -0.61
C GLU A 126 -7.58 -9.94 -1.96
N LEU A 127 -6.42 -9.25 -1.99
CA LEU A 127 -5.55 -9.18 -3.16
C LEU A 127 -5.00 -10.56 -3.53
N GLU A 128 -4.52 -11.33 -2.56
CA GLU A 128 -4.03 -12.69 -2.77
C GLU A 128 -5.14 -13.63 -3.26
N ALA A 129 -6.34 -13.55 -2.67
CA ALA A 129 -7.52 -14.28 -3.15
C ALA A 129 -7.91 -13.91 -4.60
N SER A 130 -7.49 -12.73 -5.07
CA SER A 130 -7.71 -12.25 -6.44
C SER A 130 -6.55 -12.58 -7.40
N GLY A 131 -5.56 -13.37 -6.96
CA GLY A 131 -4.40 -13.78 -7.76
C GLY A 131 -3.30 -12.72 -7.85
N ILE A 132 -3.23 -11.79 -6.89
CA ILE A 132 -2.14 -10.80 -6.80
C ILE A 132 -1.20 -11.23 -5.68
N ARG A 133 0.08 -11.43 -6.01
CA ARG A 133 1.11 -11.72 -5.02
C ARG A 133 1.40 -10.48 -4.18
N VAL A 134 1.25 -10.59 -2.87
CA VAL A 134 1.55 -9.49 -1.93
C VAL A 134 2.89 -9.72 -1.23
N ILE A 135 3.70 -8.66 -1.11
CA ILE A 135 4.99 -8.68 -0.40
C ILE A 135 4.98 -7.60 0.68
N HIS A 136 5.24 -7.97 1.93
CA HIS A 136 5.24 -7.02 3.04
C HIS A 136 6.65 -6.50 3.35
N LEU A 137 6.81 -5.17 3.33
CA LEU A 137 8.06 -4.49 3.68
C LEU A 137 8.06 -4.16 5.18
N THR A 138 8.42 -5.13 6.00
CA THR A 138 8.28 -5.09 7.47
C THR A 138 9.50 -4.55 8.20
N ASP A 139 10.73 -4.81 7.70
CA ASP A 139 12.00 -4.33 8.26
C ASP A 139 13.03 -3.98 7.15
N PRO A 140 14.03 -3.10 7.43
CA PRO A 140 15.08 -2.79 6.46
C PRO A 140 15.81 -4.08 6.01
N GLY A 141 15.79 -4.36 4.71
CA GLY A 141 16.37 -5.59 4.14
C GLY A 141 15.54 -6.87 4.30
N GLN A 142 14.32 -6.81 4.87
CA GLN A 142 13.43 -7.96 4.99
C GLN A 142 12.14 -7.73 4.17
N ALA A 143 12.03 -8.44 3.05
CA ALA A 143 10.75 -8.69 2.39
C ALA A 143 10.16 -9.97 2.99
N ASP A 144 9.11 -9.81 3.77
CA ASP A 144 8.33 -10.93 4.25
C ASP A 144 7.47 -11.46 3.10
N ILE A 145 7.86 -12.61 2.55
CA ILE A 145 7.05 -13.40 1.60
C ILE A 145 6.16 -14.36 2.40
N PHE A 146 5.48 -13.84 3.42
CA PHE A 146 4.48 -14.66 4.12
C PHE A 146 3.19 -14.61 3.33
N MET A 147 2.85 -15.72 2.68
CA MET A 147 1.45 -16.08 2.40
C MET A 147 0.86 -16.46 3.76
N PHE A 148 -0.03 -15.64 4.31
CA PHE A 148 -0.67 -15.95 5.59
C PHE A 148 -2.00 -16.68 5.41
#